data_AF-A0A1V2NSN7-F1
#
_entry.id   AF-A0A1V2NSN7-F1
#
_cell.length_a   1.000
_cell.length_b   1.000
_cell.length_c   1.000
_cell.angle_alpha   90.00
_cell.angle_beta   90.00
_cell.angle_gamma   90.00
#
_symmetry.space_group_name_H-M   'P 1'
#
loop_
_entity.id
_entity.type
_entity.pdbx_description
1 polymer ?
#
loop_
_entity_poly.entity_id
_entity_poly.type
_entity_poly.pdbx_seq_one_letter_code
_entity_poly.pdbx_strand_id
1 'polypeptide(L)'
;MSIDTTALRSRLRGLSAALKKIDDQQRALREEQLEQLRIALTHRGTIGEVAQASGLSRAYLHKIELHLQRGSVDDPATHDRAIARAGEIREEIAQLEQDAGDARAERDQVMRELGPTMSTAEIAADAGISGERARLILQQPAKA
;
A
#
# COMPACT_ATOMS: atom_id res chain seq x y z
N MET A 1 7.40 -32.76 18.26
CA MET A 1 6.72 -32.51 16.97
C MET A 1 7.76 -32.01 16.00
N SER A 2 7.93 -32.65 14.84
CA SER A 2 8.81 -32.13 13.79
C SER A 2 8.10 -30.96 13.12
N ILE A 3 8.74 -29.79 13.12
CA ILE A 3 8.23 -28.62 12.39
C ILE A 3 8.40 -28.92 10.89
N ASP A 4 7.30 -28.90 10.14
CA ASP A 4 7.36 -29.01 8.68
C ASP A 4 7.90 -27.70 8.08
N THR A 5 9.23 -27.64 8.06
CA THR A 5 10.00 -26.49 7.56
C THR A 5 9.67 -26.22 6.08
N THR A 6 9.35 -27.26 5.30
CA THR A 6 8.99 -27.10 3.88
C THR A 6 7.66 -26.36 3.73
N ALA A 7 6.65 -26.75 4.50
CA ALA A 7 5.35 -26.08 4.51
C ALA A 7 5.47 -24.62 4.98
N LEU A 8 6.22 -24.36 6.05
CA LEU A 8 6.44 -23.00 6.55
C LEU A 8 7.17 -22.10 5.56
N ARG A 9 8.21 -22.60 4.88
CA ARG A 9 8.92 -21.85 3.82
C ARG A 9 8.01 -21.55 2.63
N SER A 10 7.17 -22.51 2.24
CA SER A 10 6.17 -22.31 1.19
C SER A 10 5.19 -21.19 1.57
N ARG A 11 4.67 -21.23 2.80
CA ARG A 11 3.79 -20.20 3.35
C ARG A 11 4.47 -18.83 3.39
N LEU A 12 5.73 -18.76 3.83
CA LEU A 12 6.49 -17.50 3.91
C LEU A 12 6.66 -16.85 2.54
N ARG A 13 7.00 -17.64 1.51
CA ARG A 13 7.10 -17.17 0.13
C ARG A 13 5.75 -16.73 -0.43
N GLY A 14 4.67 -17.44 -0.08
CA GLY A 14 3.30 -17.06 -0.43
C GLY A 14 2.91 -15.69 0.15
N LEU A 15 3.21 -15.45 1.43
CA LEU A 15 2.97 -14.17 2.10
C LEU A 15 3.80 -13.03 1.50
N SER A 16 5.07 -13.30 1.18
CA SER A 16 5.93 -12.34 0.47
C SER A 16 5.35 -11.95 -0.89
N ALA A 17 4.88 -12.92 -1.67
CA ALA A 17 4.23 -12.66 -2.95
C ALA A 17 2.90 -11.89 -2.81
N ALA A 18 2.09 -12.21 -1.80
CA ALA A 18 0.86 -11.49 -1.50
C ALA A 18 1.13 -10.02 -1.12
N LEU A 19 2.10 -9.79 -0.23
CA LEU A 19 2.51 -8.43 0.16
C LEU A 19 3.04 -7.63 -1.03
N LYS A 20 3.79 -8.26 -1.93
CA LYS A 20 4.23 -7.62 -3.18
C LYS A 20 3.03 -7.24 -4.06
N LYS A 21 2.06 -8.14 -4.21
CA LYS A 21 0.85 -7.84 -5.01
C LYS A 21 0.07 -6.66 -4.42
N ILE A 22 -0.05 -6.59 -3.11
CA ILE A 22 -0.70 -5.45 -2.44
C ILE A 22 0.07 -4.14 -2.71
N ASP A 23 1.39 -4.15 -2.62
CA ASP A 23 2.22 -2.97 -2.92
C ASP A 23 2.05 -2.50 -4.37
N ASP A 24 2.07 -3.44 -5.32
CA ASP A 24 1.85 -3.15 -6.75
C ASP A 24 0.43 -2.58 -7.00
N GLN A 25 -0.60 -3.08 -6.31
CA GLN A 25 -1.97 -2.57 -6.37
C GLN A 25 -2.08 -1.16 -5.75
N GLN A 26 -1.49 -0.92 -4.59
CA GLN A 26 -1.47 0.40 -3.96
C GLN A 26 -0.80 1.44 -4.85
N ARG A 27 0.28 1.07 -5.54
CA ARG A 27 0.95 1.94 -6.49
C ARG A 27 0.06 2.30 -7.67
N ALA A 28 -0.59 1.31 -8.29
CA ALA A 28 -1.51 1.55 -9.40
C ALA A 28 -2.68 2.46 -8.99
N LEU A 29 -3.27 2.22 -7.82
CA LEU A 29 -4.34 3.04 -7.27
C LEU A 29 -3.87 4.47 -6.98
N ARG A 30 -2.66 4.68 -6.45
CA ARG A 30 -2.11 6.04 -6.25
C ARG A 30 -1.91 6.76 -7.58
N GLU A 31 -1.42 6.07 -8.61
CA GLU A 31 -1.27 6.65 -9.95
C GLU A 31 -2.63 7.04 -10.54
N GLU A 32 -3.65 6.19 -10.40
CA GLU A 32 -5.03 6.49 -10.79
C GLU A 32 -5.61 7.65 -9.99
N GLN A 33 -5.41 7.67 -8.66
CA GLN A 33 -5.90 8.73 -7.80
C GLN A 33 -5.35 10.08 -8.27
N LEU A 34 -4.05 10.16 -8.54
CA LEU A 34 -3.44 11.40 -9.05
C LEU A 34 -4.09 11.87 -10.35
N GLU A 35 -4.42 10.96 -11.26
CA GLU A 35 -5.10 11.32 -12.50
C GLU A 35 -6.52 11.85 -12.25
N GLN A 36 -7.30 11.21 -11.36
CA GLN A 36 -8.62 11.72 -10.97
C GLN A 36 -8.53 13.12 -10.34
N LEU A 37 -7.52 13.38 -9.52
CA LEU A 37 -7.33 14.70 -8.90
C LEU A 37 -6.97 15.77 -9.94
N ARG A 38 -6.19 15.42 -10.98
CA ARG A 38 -5.91 16.34 -12.08
C ARG A 38 -7.17 16.68 -12.88
N ILE A 39 -8.00 15.68 -13.17
CA ILE A 39 -9.30 15.87 -13.82
C ILE A 39 -10.18 16.79 -12.96
N ALA A 40 -10.33 16.48 -11.66
CA ALA A 40 -11.15 17.28 -10.75
C ALA A 40 -10.69 18.74 -10.68
N LEU A 41 -9.38 19.01 -10.58
CA LEU A 41 -8.80 20.36 -10.53
C LEU A 41 -8.93 21.12 -11.87
N THR A 42 -8.96 20.40 -13.00
CA THR A 42 -9.15 21.00 -14.32
C THR A 42 -10.60 21.48 -14.50
N HIS A 43 -11.57 20.73 -13.97
CA HIS A 43 -13.00 21.04 -14.04
C HIS A 43 -13.51 21.68 -12.75
N ARG A 44 -13.00 22.87 -12.39
CA ARG A 44 -13.42 23.70 -11.24
C ARG A 44 -13.25 23.16 -9.83
N GLY A 45 -12.68 21.97 -9.63
CA GLY A 45 -12.44 21.46 -8.29
C GLY A 45 -11.56 22.38 -7.48
N THR A 46 -12.01 22.75 -6.28
CA THR A 46 -11.15 23.49 -5.36
C THR A 46 -10.15 22.55 -4.72
N ILE A 47 -8.96 23.06 -4.38
CA ILE A 47 -7.97 22.32 -3.60
C ILE A 47 -8.56 21.81 -2.27
N GLY A 48 -9.52 22.53 -1.70
CA GLY A 48 -10.22 22.14 -0.48
C GLY A 48 -11.06 20.87 -0.65
N GLU A 49 -11.91 20.81 -1.67
CA GLU A 49 -12.78 19.67 -1.96
C GLU A 49 -11.97 18.44 -2.38
N VAL A 50 -10.99 18.64 -3.27
CA VAL A 50 -10.09 17.59 -3.76
C VAL A 50 -9.28 16.99 -2.60
N ALA A 51 -8.84 17.80 -1.63
CA ALA A 51 -8.17 17.31 -0.42
C ALA A 51 -9.08 16.44 0.45
N GLN A 52 -10.32 16.87 0.65
CA GLN A 52 -11.26 16.12 1.48
C GLN A 52 -11.60 14.76 0.87
N ALA A 53 -11.87 14.72 -0.43
CA ALA A 53 -12.21 13.50 -1.14
C ALA A 53 -11.04 12.49 -1.15
N SER A 54 -9.85 12.94 -1.55
CA SER A 54 -8.68 12.06 -1.67
C SER A 54 -8.00 11.71 -0.35
N GLY A 55 -8.24 12.49 0.71
CA GLY A 55 -7.50 12.40 1.97
C GLY A 55 -6.07 12.94 1.88
N LEU A 56 -5.68 13.59 0.78
CA LEU A 56 -4.36 14.18 0.59
C LEU A 56 -4.27 15.59 1.17
N SER A 57 -3.06 15.98 1.57
CA SER A 57 -2.84 17.33 2.10
C SER A 57 -3.01 18.40 1.02
N ARG A 58 -3.56 19.56 1.41
CA ARG A 58 -3.66 20.74 0.52
C ARG A 58 -2.30 21.16 -0.05
N ALA A 59 -1.24 21.06 0.75
CA ALA A 59 0.12 21.39 0.33
C ALA A 59 0.62 20.48 -0.81
N TYR A 60 0.26 19.19 -0.77
CA TYR A 60 0.57 18.26 -1.84
C TYR A 60 -0.21 18.59 -3.12
N LEU A 61 -1.50 18.89 -2.98
CA LEU A 61 -2.35 19.25 -4.12
C LEU A 61 -1.95 20.56 -4.78
N HIS A 62 -1.53 21.58 -4.02
CA HIS A 62 -1.00 22.81 -4.60
C HIS A 62 0.22 22.56 -5.49
N LYS A 63 1.10 21.62 -5.13
CA LYS A 63 2.21 21.24 -6.01
C LYS A 63 1.72 20.61 -7.32
N ILE A 64 0.66 19.82 -7.28
CA ILE A 64 0.06 19.23 -8.49
C ILE A 64 -0.58 20.32 -9.34
N GLU A 65 -1.38 21.21 -8.74
CA GLU A 65 -2.10 22.28 -9.43
C GLU A 65 -1.16 23.24 -10.18
N LEU A 66 0.00 23.58 -9.59
CA LEU A 66 0.99 24.44 -10.24
C LEU A 66 1.52 23.88 -11.58
N HIS A 67 1.37 22.58 -11.82
CA HIS A 67 1.78 21.92 -13.07
C HIS A 67 0.60 21.63 -14.02
N LEU A 68 -0.63 22.02 -13.66
CA LEU A 68 -1.81 21.83 -14.49
C LEU A 68 -2.02 23.03 -15.42
N GLN A 69 -2.06 22.77 -16.72
CA GLN A 69 -2.65 23.71 -17.66
C GLN A 69 -4.16 23.62 -17.54
N ARG A 70 -4.82 24.65 -17.02
CA ARG A 70 -6.28 24.71 -16.96
C ARG A 70 -6.85 24.70 -18.38
N GLY A 71 -7.44 23.59 -18.80
CA GLY A 71 -8.17 23.48 -20.05
C GLY A 71 -9.45 24.33 -20.03
N SER A 72 -9.88 24.83 -21.20
CA SER A 72 -11.01 25.75 -21.33
C SER A 72 -12.40 25.10 -21.33
N VAL A 73 -12.48 23.77 -21.19
CA VAL A 73 -13.75 23.02 -21.21
C VAL A 73 -14.09 22.58 -19.80
N ASP A 74 -15.05 23.26 -19.22
CA ASP A 74 -15.58 23.03 -17.89
C ASP A 74 -16.78 22.06 -17.96
N ASP A 75 -16.74 20.97 -17.19
CA ASP A 75 -17.80 19.96 -17.14
C ASP A 75 -18.00 19.47 -15.69
N PRO A 76 -19.06 19.94 -15.00
CA PRO A 76 -19.38 19.53 -13.64
C PRO A 76 -19.57 18.01 -13.47
N ALA A 77 -20.12 17.31 -14.47
CA ALA A 77 -20.34 15.87 -14.36
C ALA A 77 -19.02 15.09 -14.40
N THR A 78 -18.01 15.61 -15.08
CA THR A 78 -16.66 15.03 -15.09
C THR A 78 -15.93 15.33 -13.78
N HIS A 79 -16.11 16.52 -13.21
CA HIS A 79 -15.63 16.85 -11.87
C HIS A 79 -16.18 15.89 -10.80
N ASP A 80 -17.51 15.76 -10.72
CA ASP A 80 -18.18 14.96 -9.69
C ASP A 80 -17.75 13.49 -9.75
N ARG A 81 -17.62 12.92 -10.96
CA ARG A 81 -17.14 11.55 -11.16
C ARG A 81 -15.70 11.38 -10.69
N ALA A 82 -14.83 12.34 -10.97
CA ALA A 82 -13.43 12.28 -10.57
C ALA A 82 -13.27 12.39 -9.04
N ILE A 83 -14.06 13.25 -8.39
CA ILE A 83 -14.11 13.37 -6.93
C ILE A 83 -14.61 12.07 -6.29
N ALA A 84 -15.71 11.51 -6.79
CA ALA A 84 -16.25 10.25 -6.29
C ALA A 84 -15.21 9.12 -6.40
N ARG A 85 -14.59 8.96 -7.58
CA ARG A 85 -13.56 7.95 -7.80
C ARG A 85 -12.33 8.16 -6.91
N ALA A 86 -11.90 9.39 -6.68
CA ALA A 86 -10.80 9.67 -5.75
C ALA A 86 -11.11 9.26 -4.31
N GLY A 87 -12.37 9.37 -3.89
CA GLY A 87 -12.88 8.87 -2.61
C GLY A 87 -12.88 7.34 -2.53
N GLU A 88 -13.40 6.66 -3.56
CA GLU A 88 -13.36 5.19 -3.66
C GLU A 88 -11.92 4.67 -3.58
N ILE A 89 -11.00 5.27 -4.34
CA ILE A 89 -9.59 4.87 -4.33
C ILE A 89 -8.96 5.04 -2.94
N ARG A 90 -9.34 6.07 -2.20
CA ARG A 90 -8.88 6.26 -0.81
C ARG A 90 -9.34 5.10 0.08
N GLU A 91 -10.58 4.65 -0.06
CA GLU A 91 -11.13 3.52 0.68
C GLU A 91 -10.45 2.21 0.28
N GLU A 92 -10.23 1.99 -1.03
CA GLU A 92 -9.50 0.82 -1.55
C GLU A 92 -8.07 0.75 -1.00
N ILE A 93 -7.34 1.88 -0.99
CA ILE A 93 -5.99 1.95 -0.41
C ILE A 93 -6.03 1.64 1.09
N ALA A 94 -7.00 2.17 1.83
CA ALA A 94 -7.13 1.91 3.26
C ALA A 94 -7.39 0.42 3.56
N GLN A 95 -8.21 -0.24 2.74
CA GLN A 95 -8.43 -1.69 2.86
C GLN A 95 -7.14 -2.47 2.56
N LEU A 96 -6.43 -2.12 1.48
CA LEU A 96 -5.13 -2.75 1.16
C LEU A 96 -4.09 -2.54 2.27
N GLU A 97 -4.11 -1.40 2.98
CA GLU A 97 -3.22 -1.17 4.12
C GLU A 97 -3.54 -2.10 5.30
N GLN A 98 -4.83 -2.37 5.54
CA GLN A 98 -5.26 -3.35 6.55
C GLN A 98 -4.82 -4.76 6.15
N ASP A 99 -5.11 -5.19 4.92
CA ASP A 99 -4.74 -6.51 4.40
C ASP A 99 -3.21 -6.72 4.45
N ALA A 100 -2.44 -5.68 4.12
CA ALA A 100 -0.98 -5.72 4.23
C ALA A 100 -0.51 -5.79 5.69
N GLY A 101 -1.23 -5.18 6.62
CA GLY A 101 -0.98 -5.29 8.06
C GLY A 101 -1.10 -6.73 8.54
N ASP A 102 -2.20 -7.39 8.20
CA ASP A 102 -2.48 -8.78 8.58
C ASP A 102 -1.47 -9.75 7.96
N ALA A 103 -1.19 -9.60 6.66
CA ALA A 103 -0.19 -10.42 5.97
C ALA A 103 1.23 -10.22 6.52
N ARG A 104 1.60 -9.01 6.96
CA ARG A 104 2.89 -8.76 7.65
C ARG A 104 2.93 -9.41 9.02
N ALA A 105 1.85 -9.34 9.79
CA ALA A 105 1.77 -9.98 11.10
C ALA A 105 1.94 -11.51 10.97
N GLU A 106 1.24 -12.12 10.01
CA GLU A 106 1.37 -13.54 9.71
C GLU A 106 2.78 -13.90 9.23
N ARG A 107 3.36 -13.11 8.32
CA ARG A 107 4.74 -13.31 7.85
C ARG A 107 5.72 -13.32 9.02
N ASP A 108 5.63 -12.32 9.90
CA ASP A 108 6.53 -12.17 11.04
C ASP A 108 6.38 -13.34 12.03
N GLN A 109 5.17 -13.89 12.17
CA GLN A 109 4.92 -15.11 12.94
C GLN A 109 5.60 -16.34 12.32
N VAL A 110 5.40 -16.58 11.02
CA VAL A 110 6.03 -17.69 10.29
C VAL A 110 7.56 -17.59 10.34
N MET A 111 8.11 -16.37 10.26
CA MET A 111 9.55 -16.13 10.40
C MET A 111 10.06 -16.59 11.78
N ARG A 112 9.34 -16.29 12.87
CA ARG A 112 9.73 -16.72 14.22
C ARG A 112 9.67 -18.24 14.38
N GLU A 113 8.70 -18.90 13.75
CA GLU A 113 8.60 -20.37 13.73
C GLU A 113 9.76 -21.03 12.99
N LEU A 114 10.28 -20.39 11.94
CA LEU A 114 11.46 -20.83 11.18
C LEU A 114 12.80 -20.46 11.84
N GLY A 115 12.82 -19.44 12.71
CA GLY A 115 14.03 -18.92 13.37
C GLY A 115 14.92 -19.97 14.03
N PRO A 116 14.36 -20.99 14.74
CA PRO A 116 15.16 -22.04 15.36
C PRO A 116 15.79 -23.04 14.39
N THR A 117 15.29 -23.13 13.15
CA THR A 117 15.68 -24.17 12.19
C THR A 117 16.43 -23.63 10.96
N MET A 118 16.40 -22.32 10.75
CA MET A 118 16.98 -21.68 9.55
C MET A 118 17.82 -20.47 9.91
N SER A 119 18.78 -20.15 9.05
CA SER A 119 19.54 -18.91 9.20
C SER A 119 18.67 -17.68 8.91
N THR A 120 18.98 -16.55 9.55
CA THR A 120 18.28 -15.29 9.27
C THR A 120 18.38 -14.89 7.79
N ALA A 121 19.47 -15.25 7.10
CA ALA A 121 19.65 -14.95 5.68
C ALA A 121 18.65 -15.71 4.80
N GLU A 122 18.43 -17.01 5.08
CA GLU A 122 17.46 -17.81 4.33
C GLU A 122 16.02 -17.34 4.60
N ILE A 123 15.70 -17.03 5.87
CA ILE A 123 14.39 -16.49 6.24
C ILE A 123 14.15 -15.14 5.55
N ALA A 124 15.15 -14.25 5.52
CA ALA A 124 15.04 -12.97 4.83
C ALA A 124 14.78 -13.14 3.32
N ALA A 125 15.46 -14.09 2.69
CA ALA A 125 15.28 -14.41 1.27
C ALA A 125 13.85 -14.92 0.98
N ASP A 126 13.36 -15.88 1.76
CA ASP A 126 12.01 -16.42 1.60
C ASP A 126 10.92 -15.37 1.92
N ALA A 127 11.19 -14.47 2.88
CA ALA A 127 10.30 -13.38 3.27
C ALA A 127 10.33 -12.16 2.33
N GLY A 128 11.27 -12.10 1.37
CA GLY A 128 11.43 -10.97 0.45
C GLY A 128 11.80 -9.65 1.12
N ILE A 129 12.57 -9.69 2.21
CA ILE A 129 12.99 -8.50 2.98
C ILE A 129 14.51 -8.46 3.15
N SER A 130 15.03 -7.32 3.61
CA SER A 130 16.44 -7.22 3.95
C SER A 130 16.80 -8.09 5.16
N GLY A 131 18.04 -8.58 5.20
CA GLY A 131 18.56 -9.35 6.33
C GLY A 131 18.49 -8.57 7.65
N GLU A 132 18.70 -7.26 7.61
CA GLU A 132 18.56 -6.39 8.79
C GLU A 132 17.11 -6.34 9.28
N ARG A 133 16.13 -6.20 8.37
CA ARG A 133 14.72 -6.24 8.75
C ARG A 133 14.35 -7.60 9.35
N ALA A 134 14.86 -8.69 8.80
CA ALA A 134 14.64 -10.02 9.34
C ALA A 134 15.21 -10.19 10.75
N ARG A 135 16.44 -9.69 10.99
CA ARG A 135 17.05 -9.69 12.34
C ARG A 135 16.18 -8.95 13.35
N LEU A 136 15.72 -7.74 13.01
CA LEU A 136 14.86 -6.96 13.89
C LEU A 136 13.56 -7.68 14.24
N ILE A 137 12.92 -8.34 13.26
CA ILE A 137 11.68 -9.09 13.49
C ILE A 137 11.91 -10.30 14.42
N LEU A 138 12.99 -11.04 14.19
CA LEU A 138 13.31 -12.25 14.97
C LEU A 138 13.77 -11.94 16.41
N GLN A 139 14.30 -10.73 16.66
CA GLN A 139 14.69 -10.27 17.99
C GLN A 139 13.50 -9.69 18.79
N GLN A 140 12.42 -9.31 18.12
CA GLN A 140 11.23 -8.79 18.80
C GLN A 140 10.42 -9.94 19.42
N PRO A 141 10.00 -9.81 20.69
CA PRO A 141 9.07 -10.76 21.28
C PRO A 141 7.79 -10.83 20.44
N ALA A 142 7.21 -12.02 20.30
CA ALA A 142 5.88 -12.14 19.71
C ALA A 142 4.92 -11.24 20.51
N LYS A 143 4.17 -10.36 19.83
CA LYS A 143 3.13 -9.57 20.50
C LYS A 143 2.15 -10.56 21.13
N ALA A 144 2.00 -10.47 22.45
CA ALA A 144 1.06 -11.25 23.25
C ALA A 144 -0.39 -10.88 22.93
#